data_AF-A0A845TRE3-F1
#
_entry.id   AF-A0A845TRE3-F1
#
_cell.length_a   1.000
_cell.length_b   1.000
_cell.length_c   1.000
_cell.angle_alpha   90.00
_cell.angle_beta   90.00
_cell.angle_gamma   90.00
#
_symmetry.space_group_name_H-M   'P 1'
#
loop_
_entity.id
_entity.type
_entity.pdbx_description
1 polymer ?
#
loop_
_entity_poly.entity_id
_entity_poly.type
_entity_poly.pdbx_seq_one_letter_code
_entity_poly.pdbx_strand_id
1 'polypeptide(L)'
;MNVVAKSKTACEVSGNHVTDHFADVGKTIAMPKGAEKEVPDIMLTRYACYLIAQNGDPKKPEIAFSQTYFALQTRRAELIEQKLLEAERVSARSKLKATEKELSDVIYEHTGGDDNFSIIRSKGDLALFGKSTHAMKLQWHVPDHRPLADFAPTILLKAKDFATEITIFNTREHQLTNESAISSEHITNNDAVRRTLIDRGIRPEALPASEDIRKVERRLATDKKKALGQPDVLNS
;
A
#
# COMPACT_ATOMS: atom_id res chain seq x y z
N MET A 1 5.42 40.63 -3.57
CA MET A 1 4.80 40.13 -2.32
C MET A 1 5.89 39.57 -1.41
N ASN A 2 5.91 39.96 -0.14
CA ASN A 2 6.88 39.49 0.88
C ASN A 2 6.71 37.96 1.11
N VAL A 3 7.80 37.22 1.35
CA VAL A 3 7.76 35.78 1.67
C VAL A 3 6.84 35.47 2.84
N VAL A 4 6.84 36.30 3.90
CA VAL A 4 5.96 36.11 5.07
C VAL A 4 4.50 36.19 4.66
N ALA A 5 4.13 37.14 3.79
CA ALA A 5 2.76 37.26 3.29
C ALA A 5 2.37 36.04 2.45
N LYS A 6 3.26 35.56 1.55
CA LYS A 6 3.02 34.32 0.78
C LYS A 6 2.81 33.12 1.70
N SER A 7 3.61 32.99 2.75
CA SER A 7 3.52 31.89 3.71
C SER A 7 2.27 31.99 4.59
N LYS A 8 1.86 33.19 5.02
CA LYS A 8 0.57 33.41 5.71
C LYS A 8 -0.60 33.00 4.79
N THR A 9 -0.59 33.37 3.50
CA THR A 9 -1.60 32.93 2.52
C THR A 9 -1.59 31.41 2.32
N ALA A 10 -0.42 30.78 2.19
CA ALA A 10 -0.33 29.32 2.04
C ALA A 10 -0.88 28.58 3.27
N CYS A 11 -0.64 29.11 4.47
CA CYS A 11 -1.16 28.60 5.73
C CYS A 11 -2.69 28.60 5.76
N GLU A 12 -3.29 29.75 5.41
CA GLU A 12 -4.74 29.96 5.37
C GLU A 12 -5.42 29.06 4.33
N VAL A 13 -4.87 29.01 3.11
CA VAL A 13 -5.40 28.16 2.02
C VAL A 13 -5.27 26.67 2.37
N SER A 14 -4.29 26.29 3.19
CA SER A 14 -4.14 24.92 3.70
C SER A 14 -5.08 24.60 4.86
N GLY A 15 -6.00 25.52 5.21
CA GLY A 15 -7.02 25.33 6.25
C GLY A 15 -6.54 25.58 7.68
N ASN A 16 -5.38 26.22 7.87
CA ASN A 16 -4.86 26.53 9.20
C ASN A 16 -5.09 28.01 9.56
N HIS A 17 -5.33 28.30 10.83
CA HIS A 17 -5.41 29.67 11.32
C HIS A 17 -4.02 30.31 11.34
N VAL A 18 -3.86 31.45 10.66
CA VAL A 18 -2.57 32.12 10.51
C VAL A 18 -1.96 32.51 11.86
N THR A 19 -2.77 32.97 12.81
CA THR A 19 -2.34 33.40 14.15
C THR A 19 -1.74 32.27 15.00
N ASP A 20 -2.10 31.01 14.73
CA ASP A 20 -1.57 29.83 15.45
C ASP A 20 -0.15 29.49 15.00
N HIS A 21 0.30 30.07 13.89
CA HIS A 21 1.55 29.73 13.23
C HIS A 21 2.48 30.93 13.02
N PHE A 22 1.92 32.12 12.85
CA PHE A 22 2.61 33.39 12.68
C PHE A 22 2.08 34.39 13.71
N ALA A 23 2.50 34.23 14.96
CA ALA A 23 2.08 35.08 16.06
C ALA A 23 2.86 36.41 16.03
N ASP A 24 2.16 37.51 15.77
CA ASP A 24 2.77 38.84 15.79
C ASP A 24 2.98 39.26 17.26
N VAL A 25 4.25 39.40 17.69
CA VAL A 25 4.68 39.67 19.09
C VAL A 25 5.50 40.96 19.20
N GLY A 26 5.25 41.91 18.29
CA GLY A 26 5.98 43.17 18.21
C GLY A 26 6.04 43.93 19.54
N LYS A 27 7.13 44.67 19.74
CA LYS A 27 7.36 45.48 20.95
C LYS A 27 7.48 46.96 20.58
N THR A 28 6.85 47.83 21.36
CA THR A 28 7.02 49.28 21.24
C THR A 28 8.23 49.72 22.05
N ILE A 29 9.15 50.45 21.41
CA ILE A 29 10.32 51.04 22.07
C ILE A 29 10.25 52.57 22.05
N ALA A 30 10.68 53.20 23.15
CA ALA A 30 10.80 54.64 23.25
C ALA A 30 12.04 55.14 22.50
N MET A 31 11.88 56.24 21.76
CA MET A 31 12.90 56.91 20.96
C MET A 31 13.17 58.33 21.52
N PRO A 32 14.30 58.98 21.16
CA PRO A 32 14.60 60.35 21.60
C PRO A 32 13.48 61.33 21.23
N LYS A 33 13.27 62.35 22.09
CA LYS A 33 12.21 63.37 21.97
C LYS A 33 10.77 62.85 22.09
N GLY A 34 10.54 61.73 22.78
CA GLY A 34 9.20 61.22 23.06
C GLY A 34 8.52 60.54 21.88
N ALA A 35 9.27 60.23 20.82
CA ALA A 35 8.77 59.39 19.74
C ALA A 35 8.73 57.92 20.19
N GLU A 36 7.77 57.15 19.68
CA GLU A 36 7.71 55.69 19.88
C GLU A 36 7.94 55.00 18.54
N LYS A 37 8.57 53.83 18.56
CA LYS A 37 8.76 52.98 17.39
C LYS A 37 8.29 51.57 17.71
N GLU A 38 7.34 51.07 16.92
CA GLU A 38 6.97 49.66 16.95
C GLU A 38 8.02 48.84 16.18
N VAL A 39 8.59 47.83 16.83
CA VAL A 39 9.47 46.85 16.18
C VAL A 39 8.64 45.62 15.86
N PRO A 40 8.32 45.37 14.57
CA PRO A 40 7.58 44.18 14.19
C PRO A 40 8.42 42.95 14.48
N ASP A 41 7.85 42.04 15.26
CA ASP A 41 8.45 40.75 15.62
C ASP A 41 7.38 39.66 15.46
N ILE A 42 7.78 38.50 14.96
CA ILE A 42 6.86 37.40 14.64
C ILE A 42 7.46 36.10 15.17
N MET A 43 6.71 35.42 16.03
CA MET A 43 7.02 34.06 16.43
C MET A 43 6.44 33.06 15.45
N LEU A 44 7.29 32.14 15.02
CA LEU A 44 6.98 31.15 14.01
C LEU A 44 6.96 29.75 14.63
N THR A 45 5.92 28.99 14.33
CA THR A 45 5.95 27.55 14.57
C THR A 45 6.87 26.85 13.56
N ARG A 46 7.23 25.60 13.84
CA ARG A 46 7.98 24.77 12.88
C ARG A 46 7.28 24.70 11.51
N TYR A 47 5.96 24.59 11.51
CA TYR A 47 5.16 24.57 10.28
C TYR A 47 5.27 25.90 9.52
N ALA A 48 5.16 27.05 10.20
CA ALA A 48 5.37 28.36 9.59
C ALA A 48 6.78 28.51 9.00
N CYS A 49 7.81 28.03 9.70
CA CYS A 49 9.18 28.01 9.17
C CYS A 49 9.30 27.19 7.89
N TYR A 50 8.62 26.02 7.79
CA TYR A 50 8.59 25.23 6.56
C TYR A 50 7.88 25.97 5.42
N LEU A 51 6.76 26.65 5.69
CA LEU A 51 6.07 27.46 4.68
C LEU A 51 6.92 28.65 4.22
N ILE A 52 7.71 29.28 5.09
CA ILE A 52 8.67 30.32 4.69
C ILE A 52 9.76 29.72 3.80
N ALA A 53 10.31 28.57 4.19
CA ALA A 53 11.35 27.88 3.41
C ALA A 53 10.84 27.46 2.02
N GLN A 54 9.60 26.99 1.90
CA GLN A 54 9.00 26.60 0.62
C GLN A 54 8.70 27.80 -0.29
N ASN A 55 8.25 28.93 0.27
CA ASN A 55 7.83 30.12 -0.47
C ASN A 55 8.95 31.18 -0.66
N GLY A 56 10.14 30.92 -0.11
CA GLY A 56 11.28 31.81 -0.17
C GLY A 56 11.89 31.97 -1.56
N ASP A 57 12.79 32.94 -1.70
CA ASP A 57 13.54 33.15 -2.94
C ASP A 57 14.62 32.05 -3.10
N PRO A 58 14.57 31.20 -4.14
CA PRO A 58 15.55 30.15 -4.37
C PRO A 58 16.97 30.68 -4.64
N LYS A 59 17.16 31.98 -4.87
CA LYS A 59 18.50 32.59 -4.92
C LYS A 59 19.24 32.54 -3.58
N LYS A 60 18.53 32.33 -2.47
CA LYS A 60 19.13 32.15 -1.14
C LYS A 60 19.51 30.68 -0.95
N PRO A 61 20.79 30.36 -0.65
CA PRO A 61 21.24 28.97 -0.50
C PRO A 61 20.43 28.15 0.50
N GLU A 62 20.02 28.74 1.62
CA GLU A 62 19.26 28.07 2.68
C GLU A 62 17.84 27.70 2.20
N ILE A 63 17.24 28.55 1.36
CA ILE A 63 15.93 28.30 0.75
C ILE A 63 16.04 27.20 -0.31
N ALA A 64 17.03 27.29 -1.21
CA ALA A 64 17.26 26.27 -2.23
C ALA A 64 17.55 24.89 -1.60
N PHE A 65 18.35 24.86 -0.53
CA PHE A 65 18.61 23.66 0.25
C PHE A 65 17.32 23.08 0.84
N SER A 66 16.49 23.92 1.47
CA SER A 66 15.22 23.49 2.07
C SER A 66 14.24 22.94 1.03
N GLN A 67 14.11 23.60 -0.13
CA GLN A 67 13.26 23.11 -1.23
C GLN A 67 13.74 21.76 -1.76
N THR A 68 15.05 21.60 -1.92
CA THR A 68 15.66 20.32 -2.31
C THR A 68 15.41 19.24 -1.25
N TYR A 69 15.55 19.57 0.03
CA TYR A 69 15.25 18.67 1.14
C TYR A 69 13.81 18.17 1.07
N PHE A 70 12.82 19.04 0.90
CA PHE A 70 11.41 18.62 0.81
C PHE A 70 11.15 17.74 -0.41
N ALA A 71 11.70 18.09 -1.58
CA ALA A 71 11.56 17.25 -2.77
C ALA A 71 12.12 15.82 -2.53
N LEU A 72 13.28 15.72 -1.88
CA LEU A 72 13.88 14.44 -1.53
C LEU A 72 13.10 13.68 -0.45
N GLN A 73 12.60 14.37 0.59
CA GLN A 73 11.81 13.72 1.63
C GLN A 73 10.47 13.21 1.11
N THR A 74 9.76 13.99 0.30
CA THR A 74 8.52 13.54 -0.35
C THR A 74 8.79 12.31 -1.21
N ARG A 75 9.85 12.34 -2.03
CA ARG A 75 10.20 11.18 -2.85
C ARG A 75 10.55 9.95 -2.02
N ARG A 76 11.25 10.13 -0.88
CA ARG A 76 11.55 9.03 0.04
C ARG A 76 10.27 8.44 0.65
N ALA A 77 9.33 9.28 1.07
CA ALA A 77 8.05 8.85 1.63
C ALA A 77 7.23 8.04 0.60
N GLU A 78 7.09 8.54 -0.63
CA GLU A 78 6.42 7.83 -1.74
C GLU A 78 7.04 6.45 -1.99
N LEU A 79 8.38 6.37 -2.00
CA LEU A 79 9.08 5.10 -2.19
C LEU A 79 8.89 4.13 -1.02
N ILE A 80 8.80 4.63 0.22
CA ILE A 80 8.50 3.80 1.39
C ILE A 80 7.07 3.27 1.30
N GLU A 81 6.10 4.12 0.96
CA GLU A 81 4.71 3.72 0.78
C GLU A 81 4.57 2.63 -0.30
N GLN A 82 5.20 2.83 -1.46
CA GLN A 82 5.22 1.83 -2.52
C GLN A 82 5.82 0.49 -2.03
N LYS A 83 6.91 0.54 -1.25
CA LYS A 83 7.54 -0.67 -0.69
C LYS A 83 6.67 -1.39 0.32
N LEU A 84 5.90 -0.65 1.12
CA LEU A 84 4.97 -1.25 2.08
C LEU A 84 3.85 -2.00 1.34
N LEU A 85 3.28 -1.40 0.29
CA LEU A 85 2.27 -2.05 -0.56
C LEU A 85 2.82 -3.29 -1.27
N GLU A 86 4.04 -3.20 -1.81
CA GLU A 86 4.74 -4.32 -2.43
C GLU A 86 5.00 -5.46 -1.42
N ALA A 87 5.45 -5.13 -0.21
CA ALA A 87 5.71 -6.09 0.86
C ALA A 87 4.42 -6.76 1.36
N GLU A 88 3.33 -6.00 1.48
CA GLU A 88 2.02 -6.54 1.83
C GLU A 88 1.56 -7.56 0.79
N ARG A 89 1.75 -7.28 -0.50
CA ARG A 89 1.39 -8.21 -1.57
C ARG A 89 2.20 -9.50 -1.52
N VAL A 90 3.51 -9.41 -1.30
CA VAL A 90 4.39 -10.57 -1.13
C VAL A 90 3.96 -11.40 0.08
N SER A 91 3.64 -10.75 1.20
CA SER A 91 3.12 -11.41 2.39
C SER A 91 1.80 -12.14 2.11
N ALA A 92 0.84 -11.48 1.47
CA ALA A 92 -0.45 -12.07 1.10
C ALA A 92 -0.29 -13.27 0.14
N ARG A 93 0.64 -13.19 -0.82
CA ARG A 93 0.93 -14.30 -1.74
C ARG A 93 1.54 -15.51 -1.02
N SER A 94 2.45 -15.25 -0.07
CA SER A 94 3.08 -16.28 0.75
C SER A 94 2.06 -16.97 1.65
N LYS A 95 1.18 -16.18 2.29
CA LYS A 95 0.09 -16.70 3.11
C LYS A 95 -0.88 -17.57 2.31
N LEU A 96 -1.35 -17.08 1.16
CA LEU A 96 -2.19 -17.87 0.25
C LEU A 96 -1.51 -19.18 -0.15
N LYS A 97 -0.20 -19.16 -0.45
CA LYS A 97 0.55 -20.38 -0.79
C LYS A 97 0.53 -21.40 0.35
N ALA A 98 0.67 -20.94 1.60
CA ALA A 98 0.64 -21.80 2.78
C ALA A 98 -0.76 -22.37 2.99
N THR A 99 -1.80 -21.56 2.88
CA THR A 99 -3.19 -21.98 3.04
C THR A 99 -3.64 -22.92 1.89
N GLU A 100 -3.23 -22.66 0.65
CA GLU A 100 -3.44 -23.58 -0.48
C GLU A 100 -2.76 -24.94 -0.24
N LYS A 101 -1.57 -24.94 0.36
CA LYS A 101 -0.89 -26.19 0.75
C LYS A 101 -1.68 -26.94 1.82
N GLU A 102 -2.14 -26.25 2.85
CA GLU A 102 -2.97 -26.86 3.90
C GLU A 102 -4.26 -27.44 3.35
N LEU A 103 -4.96 -26.74 2.44
CA LEU A 103 -6.14 -27.28 1.78
C LEU A 103 -5.80 -28.55 0.99
N SER A 104 -4.65 -28.58 0.29
CA SER A 104 -4.20 -29.77 -0.42
C SER A 104 -3.99 -30.94 0.52
N ASP A 105 -3.36 -30.71 1.67
CA ASP A 105 -3.12 -31.74 2.69
C ASP A 105 -4.46 -32.29 3.23
N VAL A 106 -5.42 -31.41 3.54
CA VAL A 106 -6.78 -31.79 4.00
C VAL A 106 -7.53 -32.60 2.94
N ILE A 107 -7.47 -32.21 1.66
CA ILE A 107 -8.09 -32.97 0.57
C ILE A 107 -7.47 -34.37 0.46
N TYR A 108 -6.15 -34.46 0.56
CA TYR A 108 -5.44 -35.73 0.48
C TYR A 108 -5.83 -36.67 1.63
N GLU A 109 -5.85 -36.17 2.88
CA GLU A 109 -6.25 -36.93 4.07
C GLU A 109 -7.66 -37.51 3.95
N HIS A 110 -8.59 -36.75 3.37
CA HIS A 110 -9.99 -37.15 3.29
C HIS A 110 -10.33 -37.98 2.04
N THR A 111 -9.61 -37.81 0.93
CA THR A 111 -9.96 -38.44 -0.36
C THR A 111 -8.95 -39.46 -0.87
N GLY A 112 -7.72 -39.48 -0.34
CA GLY A 112 -6.63 -40.35 -0.76
C GLY A 112 -6.08 -40.09 -2.17
N GLY A 113 -6.55 -39.04 -2.87
CA GLY A 113 -6.18 -38.74 -4.26
C GLY A 113 -5.50 -37.39 -4.44
N ASP A 114 -4.35 -37.38 -5.13
CA ASP A 114 -3.47 -36.21 -5.29
C ASP A 114 -3.95 -35.22 -6.39
N ASP A 115 -4.71 -35.70 -7.38
CA ASP A 115 -5.18 -34.89 -8.52
C ASP A 115 -6.36 -33.95 -8.19
N ASN A 116 -7.00 -34.15 -7.03
CA ASN A 116 -8.25 -33.45 -6.65
C ASN A 116 -8.03 -31.96 -6.41
N PHE A 117 -6.87 -31.55 -5.89
CA PHE A 117 -6.60 -30.16 -5.53
C PHE A 117 -6.62 -29.22 -6.75
N SER A 118 -6.00 -29.62 -7.86
CA SER A 118 -5.93 -28.78 -9.06
C SER A 118 -7.32 -28.52 -9.65
N ILE A 119 -8.22 -29.51 -9.59
CA ILE A 119 -9.61 -29.40 -10.04
C ILE A 119 -10.39 -28.47 -9.11
N ILE A 120 -10.32 -28.70 -7.79
CA ILE A 120 -11.01 -27.88 -6.78
C ILE A 120 -10.58 -26.41 -6.90
N ARG A 121 -9.27 -26.15 -7.00
CA ARG A 121 -8.73 -24.79 -7.18
C ARG A 121 -9.27 -24.12 -8.45
N SER A 122 -9.32 -24.86 -9.57
CA SER A 122 -9.86 -24.33 -10.84
C SER A 122 -11.35 -23.99 -10.75
N LYS A 123 -12.13 -24.81 -10.04
CA LYS A 123 -13.55 -24.54 -9.75
C LYS A 123 -13.72 -23.33 -8.83
N GLY A 124 -12.84 -23.16 -7.83
CA GLY A 124 -12.78 -21.95 -7.00
C GLY A 124 -12.49 -20.68 -7.79
N ASP A 125 -11.52 -20.75 -8.72
CA ASP A 125 -11.25 -19.64 -9.66
C ASP A 125 -12.48 -19.31 -10.52
N LEU A 126 -13.16 -20.33 -11.05
CA LEU A 126 -14.37 -20.13 -11.82
C LEU A 126 -15.47 -19.43 -11.00
N ALA A 127 -15.67 -19.85 -9.75
CA ALA A 127 -16.62 -19.22 -8.83
C ALA A 127 -16.22 -17.77 -8.50
N LEU A 128 -14.94 -17.51 -8.20
CA LEU A 128 -14.49 -16.17 -7.82
C LEU A 128 -14.47 -15.19 -8.99
N PHE A 129 -14.05 -15.62 -10.18
CA PHE A 129 -13.83 -14.75 -11.34
C PHE A 129 -14.95 -14.84 -12.39
N GLY A 130 -15.83 -15.83 -12.33
CA GLY A 130 -16.70 -16.18 -13.45
C GLY A 130 -15.93 -16.69 -14.67
N LYS A 131 -14.64 -17.01 -14.51
CA LYS A 131 -13.71 -17.46 -15.55
C LYS A 131 -12.78 -18.53 -14.99
N SER A 132 -12.47 -19.54 -15.80
CA SER A 132 -11.48 -20.56 -15.42
C SER A 132 -10.10 -19.93 -15.20
N THR A 133 -9.24 -20.64 -14.46
CA THR A 133 -7.82 -20.24 -14.29
C THR A 133 -7.15 -19.97 -15.64
N HIS A 134 -7.41 -20.79 -16.66
CA HIS A 134 -6.84 -20.64 -17.99
C HIS A 134 -7.34 -19.36 -18.68
N ALA A 135 -8.65 -19.08 -18.65
CA ALA A 135 -9.20 -17.86 -19.23
C ALA A 135 -8.66 -16.59 -18.55
N MET A 136 -8.48 -16.63 -17.22
CA MET A 136 -7.84 -15.54 -16.47
C MET A 136 -6.36 -15.38 -16.84
N LYS A 137 -5.60 -16.48 -17.00
CA LYS A 137 -4.21 -16.42 -17.46
C LYS A 137 -4.09 -15.77 -18.83
N LEU A 138 -4.97 -16.10 -19.77
CA LEU A 138 -5.00 -15.47 -21.09
C LEU A 138 -5.26 -13.97 -20.99
N GLN A 139 -6.26 -13.56 -20.20
CA GLN A 139 -6.59 -12.14 -20.03
C GLN A 139 -5.45 -11.34 -19.40
N TRP A 140 -4.78 -11.90 -18.38
CA TRP A 140 -3.68 -11.25 -17.68
C TRP A 140 -2.31 -11.50 -18.34
N HIS A 141 -2.26 -12.18 -19.48
CA HIS A 141 -1.03 -12.53 -20.20
C HIS A 141 -0.01 -13.26 -19.30
N VAL A 142 -0.51 -14.15 -18.44
CA VAL A 142 0.31 -14.95 -17.51
C VAL A 142 0.89 -16.15 -18.25
N PRO A 143 2.22 -16.36 -18.22
CA PRO A 143 2.84 -17.54 -18.83
C PRO A 143 2.29 -18.86 -18.25
N ASP A 144 2.09 -19.88 -19.07
CA ASP A 144 1.44 -21.13 -18.66
C ASP A 144 2.12 -21.82 -17.46
N HIS A 145 3.44 -21.80 -17.43
CA HIS A 145 4.26 -22.37 -16.35
C HIS A 145 4.21 -21.57 -15.03
N ARG A 146 3.52 -20.43 -15.00
CA ARG A 146 3.40 -19.58 -13.82
C ARG A 146 2.01 -19.68 -13.17
N PRO A 147 1.92 -19.63 -11.83
CA PRO A 147 0.65 -19.51 -11.14
C PRO A 147 -0.07 -18.20 -11.46
N LEU A 148 -1.39 -18.24 -11.62
CA LEU A 148 -2.23 -17.04 -11.79
C LEU A 148 -2.07 -16.07 -10.60
N ALA A 149 -1.97 -16.60 -9.38
CA ALA A 149 -1.82 -15.83 -8.15
C ALA A 149 -0.54 -14.97 -8.12
N ASP A 150 0.50 -15.31 -8.88
CA ASP A 150 1.73 -14.51 -8.93
C ASP A 150 1.51 -13.13 -9.60
N PHE A 151 0.39 -12.94 -10.28
CA PHE A 151 -0.01 -11.72 -10.98
C PHE A 151 -1.28 -11.10 -10.41
N ALA A 152 -1.85 -11.70 -9.36
CA ALA A 152 -3.06 -11.19 -8.73
C ALA A 152 -2.75 -9.94 -7.88
N PRO A 153 -3.62 -8.92 -7.90
CA PRO A 153 -3.65 -7.84 -6.91
C PRO A 153 -3.81 -8.35 -5.47
N THR A 154 -3.31 -7.60 -4.49
CA THR A 154 -3.34 -7.95 -3.06
C THR A 154 -4.73 -8.31 -2.56
N ILE A 155 -5.75 -7.55 -2.97
CA ILE A 155 -7.15 -7.81 -2.57
C ILE A 155 -7.64 -9.18 -3.05
N LEU A 156 -7.26 -9.61 -4.26
CA LEU A 156 -7.65 -10.91 -4.79
C LEU A 156 -6.87 -12.05 -4.15
N LEU A 157 -5.61 -11.83 -3.78
CA LEU A 157 -4.85 -12.79 -2.96
C LEU A 157 -5.54 -13.04 -1.62
N LYS A 158 -5.93 -11.97 -0.91
CA LYS A 158 -6.64 -12.06 0.37
C LYS A 158 -8.03 -12.67 0.23
N ALA A 159 -8.76 -12.34 -0.85
CA ALA A 159 -10.06 -12.91 -1.14
C ALA A 159 -9.99 -14.44 -1.33
N LYS A 160 -9.02 -14.90 -2.14
CA LYS A 160 -8.76 -16.33 -2.33
C LYS A 160 -8.31 -17.02 -1.04
N ASP A 161 -7.44 -16.37 -0.28
CA ASP A 161 -6.95 -16.89 1.00
C ASP A 161 -8.12 -17.12 1.95
N PHE A 162 -8.98 -16.11 2.12
CA PHE A 162 -10.15 -16.21 2.98
C PHE A 162 -11.15 -17.30 2.54
N ALA A 163 -11.45 -17.41 1.24
CA ALA A 163 -12.31 -18.49 0.74
C ALA A 163 -11.70 -19.88 1.00
N THR A 164 -10.37 -19.99 0.88
CA THR A 164 -9.62 -21.23 1.13
C THR A 164 -9.63 -21.59 2.62
N GLU A 165 -9.40 -20.62 3.52
CA GLU A 165 -9.49 -20.79 4.97
C GLU A 165 -10.87 -21.29 5.41
N ILE A 166 -11.96 -20.70 4.89
CA ILE A 166 -13.33 -21.16 5.21
C ILE A 166 -13.52 -22.60 4.72
N THR A 167 -13.02 -22.92 3.53
CA THR A 167 -13.12 -24.29 2.97
C THR A 167 -12.41 -25.30 3.87
N ILE A 168 -11.19 -24.99 4.34
CA ILE A 168 -10.44 -25.83 5.27
C ILE A 168 -11.23 -26.02 6.57
N PHE A 169 -11.71 -24.92 7.14
CA PHE A 169 -12.48 -24.93 8.38
C PHE A 169 -13.73 -25.80 8.25
N ASN A 170 -14.57 -25.57 7.24
CA ASN A 170 -15.80 -26.32 7.02
C ASN A 170 -15.54 -27.78 6.64
N THR A 171 -14.46 -28.08 5.91
CA THR A 171 -14.08 -29.46 5.59
C THR A 171 -13.79 -30.27 6.86
N ARG A 172 -13.05 -29.68 7.80
CA ARG A 172 -12.74 -30.31 9.09
C ARG A 172 -13.96 -30.40 10.00
N GLU A 173 -14.71 -29.30 10.14
CA GLU A 173 -15.87 -29.22 11.03
C GLU A 173 -17.00 -30.18 10.60
N HIS A 174 -17.25 -30.28 9.29
CA HIS A 174 -18.30 -31.14 8.74
C HIS A 174 -17.79 -32.49 8.25
N GLN A 175 -16.51 -32.79 8.47
CA GLN A 175 -15.86 -34.05 8.09
C GLN A 175 -16.14 -34.44 6.62
N LEU A 176 -15.98 -33.50 5.69
CA LEU A 176 -16.30 -33.76 4.28
C LEU A 176 -15.33 -34.81 3.71
N THR A 177 -15.83 -35.97 3.28
CA THR A 177 -15.00 -37.16 2.96
C THR A 177 -14.74 -37.41 1.48
N ASN A 178 -15.22 -36.54 0.58
CA ASN A 178 -15.08 -36.76 -0.85
C ASN A 178 -14.83 -35.46 -1.61
N GLU A 179 -14.21 -35.59 -2.79
CA GLU A 179 -13.85 -34.45 -3.67
C GLU A 179 -15.07 -33.59 -3.99
N SER A 180 -16.22 -34.19 -4.30
CA SER A 180 -17.43 -33.46 -4.69
C SER A 180 -17.95 -32.55 -3.57
N ALA A 181 -17.95 -33.05 -2.33
CA ALA A 181 -18.34 -32.29 -1.15
C ALA A 181 -17.40 -31.11 -0.90
N ILE A 182 -16.08 -31.35 -0.88
CA ILE A 182 -15.08 -30.30 -0.67
C ILE A 182 -15.10 -29.28 -1.82
N SER A 183 -15.29 -29.76 -3.05
CA SER A 183 -15.44 -28.90 -4.23
C SER A 183 -16.66 -28.00 -4.12
N SER A 184 -17.80 -28.53 -3.68
CA SER A 184 -19.04 -27.75 -3.54
C SER A 184 -18.91 -26.69 -2.46
N GLU A 185 -18.25 -27.04 -1.36
CA GLU A 185 -17.89 -26.13 -0.28
C GLU A 185 -16.98 -25.00 -0.80
N HIS A 186 -15.92 -25.36 -1.53
CA HIS A 186 -14.98 -24.39 -2.09
C HIS A 186 -15.63 -23.44 -3.09
N ILE A 187 -16.52 -23.93 -3.96
CA ILE A 187 -17.30 -23.10 -4.88
C ILE A 187 -18.18 -22.12 -4.09
N THR A 188 -18.95 -22.62 -3.12
CA THR A 188 -19.86 -21.81 -2.30
C THR A 188 -19.14 -20.67 -1.60
N ASN A 189 -17.96 -20.95 -1.03
CA ASN A 189 -17.14 -19.96 -0.36
C ASN A 189 -16.60 -18.90 -1.32
N ASN A 190 -16.11 -19.31 -2.50
CA ASN A 190 -15.63 -18.36 -3.51
C ASN A 190 -16.77 -17.51 -4.08
N ASP A 191 -17.97 -18.06 -4.28
CA ASP A 191 -19.15 -17.31 -4.69
C ASP A 191 -19.61 -16.30 -3.63
N ALA A 192 -19.53 -16.65 -2.35
CA ALA A 192 -19.81 -15.72 -1.24
C ALA A 192 -18.81 -14.55 -1.20
N VAL A 193 -17.52 -14.84 -1.37
CA VAL A 193 -16.48 -13.81 -1.47
C VAL A 193 -16.68 -12.95 -2.73
N ARG A 194 -17.00 -13.55 -3.88
CA ARG A 194 -17.31 -12.83 -5.12
C ARG A 194 -18.47 -11.87 -4.95
N ARG A 195 -19.59 -12.31 -4.36
CA ARG A 195 -20.75 -11.46 -4.07
C ARG A 195 -20.35 -10.25 -3.23
N THR A 196 -19.60 -10.48 -2.16
CA THR A 196 -19.08 -9.41 -1.29
C THR A 196 -18.25 -8.38 -2.06
N LEU A 197 -17.39 -8.83 -2.98
CA LEU A 197 -16.59 -7.93 -3.82
C LEU A 197 -17.48 -7.13 -4.78
N ILE A 198 -18.43 -7.79 -5.45
CA ILE A 198 -19.35 -7.14 -6.40
C ILE A 198 -20.21 -6.08 -5.71
N ASP A 199 -20.73 -6.38 -4.51
CA ASP A 199 -21.56 -5.46 -3.72
C ASP A 199 -20.79 -4.19 -3.32
N ARG A 200 -19.46 -4.27 -3.28
CA ARG A 200 -18.56 -3.13 -3.02
C ARG A 200 -18.02 -2.49 -4.30
N GLY A 201 -18.56 -2.84 -5.46
CA GLY A 201 -18.15 -2.30 -6.76
C GLY A 201 -16.85 -2.89 -7.31
N ILE A 202 -16.36 -3.99 -6.72
CA ILE A 202 -15.11 -4.64 -7.12
C ILE A 202 -15.45 -5.87 -7.95
N ARG A 203 -15.16 -5.83 -9.26
CA ARG A 203 -15.35 -6.97 -10.16
C ARG A 203 -14.04 -7.74 -10.30
N PRO A 204 -13.90 -8.95 -9.71
CA PRO A 204 -12.62 -9.66 -9.64
C PRO A 204 -11.92 -9.85 -10.98
N GLU A 205 -12.67 -10.23 -12.01
CA GLU A 205 -12.21 -10.46 -13.38
C GLU A 205 -11.90 -9.19 -14.16
N ALA A 206 -12.33 -8.03 -13.69
CA ALA A 206 -12.05 -6.75 -14.34
C ALA A 206 -10.81 -6.05 -13.76
N LEU A 207 -10.29 -6.53 -12.63
CA LEU A 207 -9.08 -5.96 -12.04
C LEU A 207 -7.86 -6.22 -12.93
N PRO A 208 -6.97 -5.22 -13.08
CA PRO A 208 -5.76 -5.37 -13.87
C PRO A 208 -4.79 -6.33 -13.20
N ALA A 209 -4.01 -7.05 -14.02
CA ALA A 209 -2.90 -7.83 -13.54
C ALA A 209 -1.88 -6.93 -12.84
N SER A 210 -1.36 -7.39 -11.71
CA SER A 210 -0.22 -6.78 -11.06
C SER A 210 1.10 -7.32 -11.63
N GLU A 211 2.20 -6.60 -11.41
CA GLU A 211 3.54 -7.07 -11.79
C GLU A 211 3.82 -8.47 -11.23
N ASP A 212 4.60 -9.27 -11.95
CA ASP A 212 5.09 -10.55 -11.46
C ASP A 212 5.68 -10.45 -10.04
N ILE A 213 5.10 -11.19 -9.09
CA ILE A 213 5.53 -11.19 -7.69
C ILE A 213 7.00 -11.51 -7.50
N ARG A 214 7.60 -12.36 -8.34
CA ARG A 214 9.03 -12.71 -8.24
C ARG A 214 9.94 -11.52 -8.52
N LYS A 215 9.53 -10.62 -9.40
CA LYS A 215 10.28 -9.37 -9.65
C LYS A 215 10.23 -8.46 -8.44
N VAL A 216 9.06 -8.36 -7.81
CA VAL A 216 8.85 -7.57 -6.59
C VAL A 216 9.65 -8.14 -5.42
N GLU A 217 9.63 -9.46 -5.20
CA GLU A 217 10.46 -10.11 -4.18
C GLU A 217 11.96 -9.81 -4.36
N ARG A 218 12.45 -9.89 -5.60
CA ARG A 218 13.85 -9.57 -5.93
C ARG A 218 14.19 -8.11 -5.65
N ARG A 219 13.28 -7.19 -5.98
CA ARG A 219 13.42 -5.74 -5.74
C ARG A 219 13.50 -5.46 -4.25
N LEU A 220 12.55 -5.97 -3.47
CA LEU A 220 12.53 -5.82 -2.01
C LEU A 220 13.77 -6.42 -1.34
N ALA A 221 14.23 -7.60 -1.78
CA ALA A 221 15.43 -8.23 -1.26
C ALA A 221 16.70 -7.40 -1.56
N THR A 222 16.79 -6.84 -2.76
CA THR A 222 17.91 -5.97 -3.17
C THR A 222 17.92 -4.68 -2.35
N ASP A 223 16.76 -4.08 -2.13
CA ASP A 223 16.62 -2.86 -1.34
C ASP A 223 16.96 -3.08 0.13
N LYS A 224 16.54 -4.21 0.71
CA LYS A 224 16.93 -4.60 2.07
C LYS A 224 18.45 -4.75 2.21
N LYS A 225 19.11 -5.36 1.21
CA LYS A 225 20.59 -5.45 1.19
C LYS A 225 21.25 -4.09 1.12
N LYS A 226 20.75 -3.17 0.28
CA LYS A 226 21.27 -1.80 0.19
C LYS A 226 21.11 -1.03 1.51
N ALA A 227 19.96 -1.18 2.19
CA ALA A 227 19.71 -0.53 3.47
C ALA A 227 20.63 -1.06 4.59
N LEU A 228 20.96 -2.35 4.58
CA LEU A 228 21.88 -2.96 5.56
C LEU A 228 23.36 -2.68 5.25
N GLY A 229 23.70 -2.35 3.98
CA GLY A 229 25.06 -2.11 3.51
C GLY A 229 25.54 -0.65 3.60
N GLN A 230 24.74 0.27 4.14
CA GLN A 230 25.14 1.67 4.39
C GLN A 230 25.06 2.04 5.88
N PRO A 231 25.98 1.56 6.72
CA PRO A 231 26.53 2.37 7.80
C PRO A 231 27.70 3.23 7.23
N ASP A 232 27.74 4.51 7.55
CA ASP A 232 28.87 5.43 7.37
C ASP A 232 29.18 5.99 5.97
N VAL A 233 28.32 6.87 5.43
CA VAL A 233 28.79 8.04 4.65
C VAL A 233 27.90 9.26 4.91
N LEU A 234 27.86 9.71 6.15
CA LEU A 234 27.36 11.05 6.51
C LEU A 234 28.33 11.69 7.51
N ASN A 235 29.59 11.80 7.11
CA ASN A 235 30.55 12.72 7.72
C ASN A 235 31.43 13.26 6.58
N SER A 236 31.07 14.44 6.07
CA SER A 236 31.92 15.33 5.30
C SER A 236 31.44 16.75 5.58
#